data_AF-A0A965D7M7-F1
#
_entry.id   AF-A0A965D7M7-F1
#
_cell.length_a   1.000
_cell.length_b   1.000
_cell.length_c   1.000
_cell.angle_alpha   90.00
_cell.angle_beta   90.00
_cell.angle_gamma   90.00
#
_symmetry.space_group_name_H-M   'P 1'
#
loop_
_entity.id
_entity.type
_entity.pdbx_description
1 polymer ?
#
loop_
_entity_poly.entity_id
_entity_poly.type
_entity_poly.pdbx_seq_one_letter_code
_entity_poly.pdbx_strand_id
1 'polypeptide(L)'
;MQAINFVVRTPVGGTQSGVVSGEAGSSTIFLQENEQVSLHLGRHQMSGYARVGNDLVITLVDGREITLSGYFSDAGTAVLAP
;
A
#
# COMPACT_ATOMS: atom_id res chain seq x y z
N MET A 1 5.91 19.67 6.20
CA MET A 1 5.10 18.50 5.81
C MET A 1 5.48 18.13 4.38
N GLN A 2 6.03 16.94 4.15
CA GLN A 2 6.43 16.49 2.81
C GLN A 2 5.39 15.53 2.22
N ALA A 3 5.09 15.70 0.94
CA ALA A 3 4.29 14.74 0.18
C ALA A 3 5.04 13.41 0.11
N ILE A 4 4.33 12.30 0.30
CA ILE A 4 4.89 10.96 0.17
C ILE A 4 4.44 10.42 -1.18
N ASN A 5 5.40 10.10 -2.04
CA ASN A 5 5.12 9.48 -3.32
C ASN A 5 5.04 7.96 -3.13
N PHE A 6 4.06 7.34 -3.74
CA PHE A 6 3.99 5.88 -3.83
C PHE A 6 3.77 5.46 -5.27
N VAL A 7 4.24 4.27 -5.59
CA VAL A 7 4.10 3.65 -6.90
C VAL A 7 3.65 2.22 -6.71
N VAL A 8 2.50 1.89 -7.26
CA VAL A 8 1.96 0.55 -7.36
C VAL A 8 2.24 0.07 -8.77
N ARG A 9 2.79 -1.14 -8.90
CA ARG A 9 3.03 -1.80 -10.16
C ARG A 9 2.14 -3.02 -10.25
N THR A 10 1.29 -3.02 -11.26
CA THR A 10 0.42 -4.15 -11.59
C THR A 10 1.20 -5.16 -12.44
N PRO A 11 0.93 -6.47 -12.33
CA PRO A 11 1.58 -7.50 -13.13
C PRO A 11 1.25 -7.38 -14.62
N VAL A 12 0.15 -6.70 -14.97
CA VAL A 12 -0.27 -6.41 -16.35
C VAL A 12 0.50 -5.21 -16.94
N GLY A 13 1.55 -4.74 -16.28
CA GLY A 13 2.38 -3.61 -16.71
C GLY A 13 1.77 -2.24 -16.42
N GLY A 14 0.64 -2.19 -15.71
CA GLY A 14 0.07 -0.94 -15.22
C GLY A 14 0.93 -0.39 -14.09
N THR A 15 1.08 0.93 -14.03
CA THR A 15 1.74 1.58 -12.89
C THR A 15 0.81 2.67 -12.38
N GLN A 16 0.37 2.56 -11.13
CA GLN A 16 -0.41 3.57 -10.46
C GLN A 16 0.50 4.30 -9.47
N SER A 17 0.90 5.52 -9.83
CA SER A 17 1.61 6.41 -8.92
C SER A 17 0.62 7.36 -8.27
N GLY A 18 0.71 7.50 -6.96
CA GLY A 18 -0.04 8.49 -6.22
C GLY A 18 0.86 9.34 -5.35
N VAL A 19 0.32 10.49 -4.98
CA VAL A 19 0.91 11.37 -3.99
C VAL A 19 -0.03 11.37 -2.81
N VAL A 20 0.50 10.97 -1.65
CA VAL A 20 -0.17 11.31 -0.39
C VAL A 20 0.21 12.76 -0.11
N SER A 21 -0.57 13.68 -0.67
CA SER A 21 -0.51 15.11 -0.34
C SER A 21 -0.99 15.30 1.10
N GLY A 22 -0.46 16.31 1.79
CA GLY A 22 -0.81 16.61 3.19
C GLY A 22 -2.23 17.11 3.42
N GLU A 23 -3.10 17.13 2.41
CA GLU A 23 -4.53 17.27 2.63
C GLU A 23 -5.02 15.96 3.24
N ALA A 24 -5.79 16.05 4.32
CA ALA A 24 -6.26 14.94 5.16
C ALA A 24 -7.12 13.93 4.39
N GLY A 25 -6.50 13.18 3.48
CA GLY A 25 -7.09 12.19 2.61
C GLY A 25 -6.41 10.86 2.85
N SER A 26 -7.17 9.92 3.41
CA SER A 26 -6.78 8.51 3.48
C SER A 26 -6.53 8.01 2.06
N SER A 27 -5.33 7.52 1.79
CA SER A 27 -4.99 7.01 0.46
C SER A 27 -5.31 5.52 0.42
N THR A 28 -6.34 5.14 -0.33
CA THR A 28 -6.68 3.73 -0.55
C THR A 28 -6.08 3.27 -1.86
N ILE A 29 -5.23 2.27 -1.77
CA ILE A 29 -4.57 1.60 -2.88
C ILE A 29 -5.20 0.23 -2.97
N PHE A 30 -5.84 -0.07 -4.09
CA PHE A 30 -6.35 -1.41 -4.36
C PHE A 30 -5.21 -2.23 -4.95
N LEU A 31 -4.86 -3.33 -4.27
CA LEU A 31 -3.94 -4.34 -4.75
C LEU A 31 -4.73 -5.57 -5.17
N GLN A 32 -4.40 -6.08 -6.35
CA GLN A 32 -4.80 -7.35 -6.92
C GLN A 32 -3.69 -8.38 -6.72
N GLU A 33 -3.98 -9.63 -7.07
CA GLU A 33 -3.02 -10.73 -6.97
C GLU A 33 -1.75 -10.43 -7.78
N ASN A 34 -0.59 -10.66 -7.16
CA ASN A 34 0.74 -10.42 -7.74
C ASN A 34 1.10 -8.95 -8.02
N GLU A 35 0.38 -7.99 -7.44
CA GLU A 35 0.78 -6.58 -7.48
C GLU A 35 1.91 -6.27 -6.50
N GLN A 36 2.78 -5.34 -6.89
CA GLN A 36 3.88 -4.87 -6.06
C GLN A 36 3.71 -3.39 -5.77
N VAL A 37 3.86 -3.00 -4.51
CA VAL A 37 3.81 -1.59 -4.10
C VAL A 37 5.16 -1.14 -3.57
N SER A 38 5.67 -0.05 -4.14
CA SER A 38 6.87 0.66 -3.69
C SER A 38 6.46 2.00 -3.11
N LEU A 39 6.63 2.16 -1.80
CA LEU A 39 6.40 3.44 -1.13
C LEU A 39 7.74 4.15 -0.98
N HIS A 40 7.82 5.40 -1.43
CA HIS A 40 8.98 6.25 -1.17
C HIS A 40 8.85 6.88 0.21
N LEU A 41 8.93 6.04 1.24
CA LEU A 41 8.73 6.42 2.64
C LEU A 41 9.93 6.04 3.48
N GLY A 42 10.43 6.98 4.28
CA GLY A 42 11.41 6.69 5.32
C GLY A 42 10.78 6.04 6.55
N ARG A 43 11.48 5.11 7.19
CA ARG A 43 11.03 4.48 8.45
C ARG A 43 10.77 5.46 9.60
N HIS A 44 11.39 6.64 9.57
CA HIS A 44 11.14 7.72 10.53
C HIS A 44 9.82 8.46 10.29
N GLN A 45 9.22 8.30 9.10
CA GLN A 45 7.94 8.89 8.73
C GLN A 45 6.76 7.92 8.95
N MET A 46 7.04 6.64 9.20
CA MET A 46 6.02 5.65 9.56
C MET A 46 5.80 5.65 11.07
N SER A 47 4.54 5.82 11.49
CA SER A 47 4.17 5.65 12.90
C SER A 47 3.94 4.18 13.21
N GLY A 48 3.27 3.47 12.30
CA GLY A 48 2.98 2.06 12.44
C GLY A 48 2.25 1.50 11.23
N TYR A 49 1.88 0.24 11.32
CA TYR A 49 1.00 -0.42 10.36
C TYR A 49 0.13 -1.43 11.11
N ALA A 50 -1.10 -1.59 10.65
CA ALA A 50 -2.08 -2.49 11.20
C ALA A 50 -2.76 -3.25 10.06
N ARG A 51 -3.05 -4.52 10.31
CA ARG A 51 -3.87 -5.32 9.40
C ARG A 51 -5.34 -5.13 9.76
N VAL A 52 -6.15 -4.73 8.78
CA VAL A 52 -7.60 -4.57 8.92
C VAL A 52 -8.28 -5.55 7.96
N GLY A 53 -8.71 -6.70 8.49
CA GLY A 53 -9.27 -7.78 7.67
C GLY A 53 -8.24 -8.35 6.69
N ASN A 54 -8.38 -8.02 5.41
CA ASN A 54 -7.51 -8.44 4.32
C ASN A 54 -6.60 -7.31 3.79
N ASP A 55 -6.69 -6.14 4.44
CA ASP A 55 -6.06 -4.91 4.01
C ASP A 55 -4.92 -4.54 4.98
N LEU A 56 -3.87 -3.90 4.46
CA LEU A 56 -2.79 -3.34 5.28
C LEU A 56 -2.97 -1.83 5.39
N VAL A 57 -3.23 -1.32 6.59
CA VAL A 57 -3.31 0.10 6.88
C VAL A 57 -1.99 0.56 7.47
N ILE A 58 -1.32 1.52 6.83
CA ILE A 58 -0.06 2.10 7.28
C ILE A 58 -0.36 3.49 7.84
N THR A 59 -0.08 3.69 9.12
CA THR A 59 -0.24 4.97 9.81
C THR A 59 1.09 5.72 9.79
N LEU A 60 1.06 6.96 9.31
CA LEU A 60 2.21 7.84 9.24
C LEU A 60 2.33 8.68 10.52
N VAL A 61 3.54 9.11 10.87
CA VAL A 61 3.78 9.99 12.04
C VAL A 61 3.08 11.35 11.92
N ASP A 62 2.70 11.70 10.70
CA ASP A 62 1.99 12.93 10.33
C ASP A 62 0.47 12.81 10.51
N GLY A 63 -0.04 11.63 10.93
CA GLY A 63 -1.47 11.37 11.16
C GLY A 63 -2.25 10.89 9.93
N ARG A 64 -1.58 10.69 8.80
CA ARG A 64 -2.17 10.14 7.57
C ARG A 64 -2.20 8.62 7.58
N GLU A 65 -3.14 8.05 6.85
CA GLU A 65 -3.29 6.60 6.69
C GLU A 65 -3.27 6.18 5.22
N ILE A 66 -2.51 5.11 4.93
CA ILE A 66 -2.44 4.47 3.62
C ILE A 66 -3.03 3.08 3.75
N THR A 67 -4.18 2.84 3.11
CA THR A 67 -4.84 1.54 3.09
C THR A 67 -4.45 0.80 1.83
N LEU A 68 -3.73 -0.31 1.96
CA LEU A 68 -3.48 -1.26 0.90
C LEU A 68 -4.57 -2.33 0.94
N SER A 69 -5.65 -2.11 0.20
CA SER A 69 -6.74 -3.07 0.11
C SER A 69 -6.31 -4.31 -0.67
N GLY A 70 -6.59 -5.50 -0.12
CA GLY A 70 -6.19 -6.77 -0.73
C GLY A 70 -4.72 -7.16 -0.54
N TYR A 71 -3.93 -6.43 0.27
CA TYR A 71 -2.52 -6.75 0.53
C TYR A 71 -2.31 -8.15 1.12
N PHE A 72 -3.21 -8.56 2.03
CA PHE A 72 -3.18 -9.89 2.62
C PHE A 72 -4.11 -10.87 1.90
N SER A 73 -4.74 -10.44 0.80
CA SER A 73 -5.51 -11.35 -0.02
C SER A 73 -4.58 -12.42 -0.51
N ASP A 74 -4.99 -13.67 -0.32
CA ASP A 74 -4.22 -14.88 -0.51
C ASP A 74 -3.41 -14.84 -1.80
N ALA A 75 -2.19 -14.31 -1.74
CA ALA A 75 -1.15 -14.46 -2.75
C ALA A 75 -0.56 -15.89 -2.63
N GLY A 76 -1.43 -16.87 -2.39
CA GLY A 76 -1.15 -17.97 -1.47
C GLY A 76 -1.80 -19.29 -1.83
N THR A 77 -2.65 -19.36 -2.85
CA THR A 77 -2.78 -20.60 -3.61
C THR A 77 -1.62 -20.65 -4.57
N ALA A 78 -0.41 -20.79 -4.01
CA ALA A 78 0.64 -21.51 -4.70
C ALA A 78 0.08 -22.90 -4.94
N VAL A 79 -0.56 -23.08 -6.10
CA VAL A 79 -0.90 -24.39 -6.62
C VAL A 79 0.41 -25.16 -6.70
N LEU A 80 0.64 -26.01 -5.71
CA LEU A 80 1.60 -27.08 -5.80
C LEU A 80 1.10 -27.95 -6.96
N ALA A 81 1.70 -27.75 -8.15
CA ALA A 81 1.38 -28.57 -9.31
C ALA A 81 1.67 -30.04 -8.95
N PRO A 82 0.76 -30.99 -9.27
CA PRO A 82 0.94 -32.41 -8.98
C PRO A 82 2.09 -33.04 -9.79
#